data_AF-A0A7C0UTU8-F1
#
_entry.id   AF-A0A7C0UTU8-F1
#
_cell.length_a   1.000
_cell.length_b   1.000
_cell.length_c   1.000
_cell.angle_alpha   90.00
_cell.angle_beta   90.00
_cell.angle_gamma   90.00
#
_symmetry.space_group_name_H-M   'P 1'
#
loop_
_entity.id
_entity.type
_entity.pdbx_description
1 polymer ?
#
loop_
_entity_poly.entity_id
_entity_poly.type
_entity_poly.pdbx_seq_one_letter_code
_entity_poly.pdbx_strand_id
1 'polypeptide(L)' 'MKILLLHTDYIEYEAKEKAIDGADEIDIKKDRLDEALAVFVAVEKDDEDAINETVK' A
#
# COMPACT_ATOMS: atom_id res chain seq x y z
N MET A 1 8.85 0.70 10.37
CA MET A 1 8.34 0.53 8.98
C MET A 1 9.26 -0.40 8.20
N LYS A 2 8.69 -1.29 7.37
CA LYS A 2 9.44 -2.11 6.39
C LYS A 2 8.93 -1.88 4.98
N ILE A 3 9.84 -1.78 4.02
CA ILE A 3 9.54 -1.44 2.62
C ILE A 3 10.15 -2.47 1.67
N LEU A 4 9.37 -2.89 0.68
CA LEU A 4 9.82 -3.63 -0.49
C LEU A 4 9.56 -2.79 -1.75
N LEU A 5 10.63 -2.52 -2.50
CA LEU A 5 10.61 -1.72 -3.73
C LEU A 5 10.81 -2.62 -4.95
N LEU A 6 9.86 -2.58 -5.88
CA LEU A 6 9.92 -3.33 -7.13
C LEU A 6 9.78 -2.37 -8.32
N HIS A 7 10.79 -2.34 -9.18
CA HIS A 7 10.65 -1.73 -10.50
C HIS A 7 9.97 -2.73 -11.42
N THR A 8 8.78 -2.41 -11.92
CA THR A 8 7.91 -3.34 -12.63
C THR A 8 7.38 -2.73 -13.92
N ASP A 9 7.31 -3.56 -14.98
CA ASP A 9 6.67 -3.18 -16.24
C ASP A 9 5.20 -2.78 -16.03
N TYR A 10 4.52 -3.43 -15.07
CA TYR A 10 3.20 -3.01 -14.61
C TYR A 10 2.88 -3.58 -13.22
N ILE A 11 1.94 -2.93 -12.53
CA ILE A 11 1.24 -3.46 -11.36
C ILE A 11 -0.27 -3.33 -11.57
N GLU A 12 -1.00 -4.43 -11.32
CA GLU A 12 -2.45 -4.52 -11.45
C GLU A 12 -3.01 -5.15 -10.18
N TYR A 13 -4.17 -4.66 -9.72
CA TYR A 13 -4.84 -5.24 -8.55
C TYR A 13 -6.34 -5.38 -8.76
N GLU A 14 -6.92 -6.31 -8.00
CA GLU A 14 -8.36 -6.46 -7.83
C GLU A 14 -8.67 -6.67 -6.35
N ALA A 15 -9.41 -5.73 -5.76
CA ALA A 15 -9.91 -5.85 -4.39
C ALA A 15 -10.95 -6.99 -4.31
N LYS A 16 -10.73 -7.93 -3.38
CA LYS A 16 -11.58 -9.12 -3.20
C LYS A 16 -12.57 -8.93 -2.06
N GLU A 17 -12.09 -9.09 -0.83
CA GLU A 17 -12.88 -8.97 0.39
C GLU A 17 -12.18 -8.05 1.39
N LYS A 18 -12.92 -7.52 2.36
CA LYS A 18 -12.35 -6.69 3.42
C LYS A 18 -11.51 -7.57 4.33
N ALA A 19 -10.23 -7.24 4.48
CA ALA A 19 -9.33 -7.95 5.38
C ALA A 19 -9.60 -7.64 6.87
N ILE A 20 -10.20 -6.47 7.16
CA ILE A 20 -10.57 -6.01 8.50
C ILE A 20 -11.95 -5.33 8.45
N ASP A 21 -12.69 -5.42 9.55
CA ASP A 21 -14.06 -4.89 9.64
C ASP A 21 -14.14 -3.38 9.38
N GLY A 22 -13.10 -2.64 9.80
CA GLY A 22 -12.99 -1.19 9.65
C GLY A 22 -12.32 -0.72 8.36
N ALA A 23 -12.16 -1.59 7.35
CA ALA A 23 -11.57 -1.17 6.07
C ALA A 23 -12.47 -0.15 5.36
N ASP A 24 -11.84 0.90 4.82
CA ASP A 24 -12.51 1.98 4.10
C ASP A 24 -13.35 1.46 2.92
N GLU A 25 -14.44 2.18 2.64
CA GLU A 25 -15.20 1.94 1.41
C GLU A 25 -14.41 2.45 0.20
N ILE A 26 -14.42 1.68 -0.88
CA ILE A 26 -13.68 1.99 -2.10
C ILE A 26 -14.59 2.00 -3.31
N ASP A 27 -14.43 3.01 -4.15
CA ASP A 27 -15.16 3.13 -5.42
C ASP A 27 -14.47 2.33 -6.54
N ILE A 28 -13.14 2.22 -6.51
CA ILE A 28 -12.33 1.54 -7.52
C ILE A 28 -11.94 0.14 -7.02
N LYS A 29 -12.53 -0.89 -7.64
CA LYS A 29 -12.26 -2.30 -7.28
C LYS A 29 -11.13 -2.94 -8.05
N LYS A 30 -10.76 -2.40 -9.21
CA LYS A 30 -9.67 -2.89 -10.06
C LYS A 30 -8.99 -1.72 -10.71
N ASP A 31 -7.67 -1.75 -10.77
CA ASP A 31 -6.88 -0.75 -11.47
C ASP A 31 -5.52 -1.31 -11.89
N ARG A 32 -4.86 -0.62 -12.82
CA ARG A 32 -3.56 -0.99 -13.35
C ARG A 32 -2.71 0.25 -13.65
N LEU A 33 -1.42 0.14 -13.34
CA LEU A 33 -0.42 1.14 -13.69
C LEU A 33 0.76 0.47 -14.39
N ASP A 34 1.10 0.97 -15.58
CA ASP A 34 2.28 0.54 -16.34
C ASP A 34 3.52 1.38 -15.96
N GLU A 35 4.71 0.81 -16.12
CA GLU A 35 6.03 1.40 -15.84
C GLU A 35 6.11 2.06 -14.45
N ALA A 36 5.91 1.25 -13.41
CA ALA A 36 5.75 1.72 -12.04
C ALA A 36 6.85 1.21 -11.09
N LEU A 37 7.15 2.02 -10.08
CA LEU A 37 7.81 1.57 -8.85
C LEU A 37 6.73 1.13 -7.85
N ALA A 38 6.49 -0.17 -7.74
CA ALA A 38 5.58 -0.70 -6.74
C ALA A 38 6.25 -0.67 -5.35
N VAL A 39 5.62 0.04 -4.42
CA VAL A 39 6.10 0.24 -3.05
C VAL A 39 5.16 -0.48 -2.09
N PHE A 40 5.59 -1.65 -1.60
CA PHE A 40 4.86 -2.37 -0.55
C PHE A 40 5.38 -1.90 0.81
N VAL A 41 4.47 -1.41 1.65
CA VAL A 41 4.81 -0.83 2.96
C VAL A 41 4.11 -1.61 4.07
N ALA A 42 4.88 -2.03 5.06
CA ALA A 42 4.36 -2.51 6.34
C ALA A 42 4.68 -1.47 7.42
N VAL A 43 3.66 -0.79 7.93
CA VAL A 43 3.75 0.11 9.08
C VAL A 43 3.87 -0.74 10.34
N GLU A 44 4.82 -0.40 11.20
CA GLU A 44 5.13 -1.11 12.44
C GLU A 44 4.74 -0.26 13.66
N LYS A 45 4.57 -0.90 14.81
CA LYS A 45 4.11 -0.24 16.04
C LYS A 45 4.99 0.95 16.45
N ASP A 46 6.31 0.81 16.30
CA ASP A 46 7.27 1.86 16.66
C ASP A 46 7.13 3.11 15.77
N ASP A 47 6.41 3.02 14.64
CA ASP A 47 6.15 4.16 13.76
C ASP A 47 5.02 5.09 14.27
N GLU A 48 4.21 4.63 15.24
CA GLU A 48 3.07 5.38 15.79
C GLU A 48 3.51 6.68 16.49
N ASP A 49 4.67 6.67 17.15
CA ASP A 49 5.15 7.80 17.95
C ASP A 49 5.89 8.87 17.13
N ALA A 50 6.23 8.58 15.85
CA ALA A 50 7.09 9.43 15.03
C ALA A 50 6.60 9.59 13.57
N ILE A 51 5.28 9.60 13.36
CA ILE A 51 4.64 9.59 12.02
C ILE A 51 5.28 10.56 11.01
N ASN A 52 5.52 11.83 11.41
CA ASN A 52 6.09 12.84 10.51
C ASN A 52 7.56 12.59 10.13
N GLU A 53 8.29 11.85 10.95
CA GLU A 53 9.67 11.45 10.67
C GLU A 53 9.71 10.18 9.81
N THR A 54 8.75 9.27 10.04
CA THR A 54 8.62 8.01 9.28
C THR A 54 8.21 8.23 7.82
N VAL A 55 7.45 9.29 7.53
CA VAL A 55 6.91 9.58 6.18
C VAL A 55 7.84 10.48 5.33
N LYS A 56 9.02 10.84 5.84
CA LYS A 56 9.97 11.75 5.14
C LYS A 56 10.80 11.11 4.03
#